data_AF-A0AB36IS32-F1
#
_entry.id   AF-A0AB36IS32-F1
#
_cell.length_a   1.000
_cell.length_b   1.000
_cell.length_c   1.000
_cell.angle_alpha   90.00
_cell.angle_beta   90.00
_cell.angle_gamma   90.00
#
_symmetry.space_group_name_H-M   'P 1'
#
loop_
_entity.id
_entity.type
_entity.pdbx_description
1 polymer ?
#
loop_
_entity_poly.entity_id
_entity_poly.type
_entity_poly.pdbx_seq_one_letter_code
_entity_poly.pdbx_strand_id
1 'polypeptide(L)'
;MSSTASLALAGLSPAERLEVLFEELAELAGQRNAIDGRIVEIVSEIDRDRLWGATGARSVPALVAWKTGCSPATAHTIATVAARREEFPRCVQGMREGWLSLDQVGVIAARAGAGSDEHYLQLARVATVTQLRTALKLEPRPEPEPRREPERAFTRTSTEQGSCYRITLAHDEAAKFDAALASHRDVLIAEWKHDHDTDARASNNAPPLPNTAAAFMRLVEAGWDAEAARRPHGQHTTVVMHLDIEARIAALHLGPVLSDAERQYLSCDATCEVWLERDGQLIGAGRS
;
A
#
# COMPACT_ATOMS: atom_id res chain seq x y z
N MET A 1 -27.79 25.62 -16.04
CA MET A 1 -29.12 25.30 -16.61
C MET A 1 -30.18 24.97 -15.53
N SER A 2 -30.07 25.50 -14.30
CA SER A 2 -30.89 25.01 -13.16
C SER A 2 -32.17 25.82 -12.85
N SER A 3 -32.62 26.73 -13.72
CA SER A 3 -33.73 27.64 -13.39
C SER A 3 -35.11 27.14 -13.82
N THR A 4 -35.21 26.14 -14.69
CA THR A 4 -36.48 25.69 -15.29
C THR A 4 -37.13 24.54 -14.52
N ALA A 5 -36.35 23.63 -13.93
CA ALA A 5 -36.86 22.46 -13.21
C ALA A 5 -37.59 22.82 -11.90
N SER A 6 -37.09 23.80 -11.12
CA SER A 6 -37.74 24.19 -9.84
C SER A 6 -39.12 24.83 -10.01
N LEU A 7 -39.42 25.46 -11.16
CA LEU A 7 -40.73 26.06 -11.42
C LEU A 7 -41.78 25.02 -11.82
N ALA A 8 -41.38 23.86 -12.35
CA ALA A 8 -42.27 22.79 -12.78
C ALA A 8 -42.80 21.91 -11.63
N LEU A 9 -42.26 22.06 -10.42
CA LEU A 9 -42.61 21.22 -9.26
C LEU A 9 -43.72 21.80 -8.36
N ALA A 10 -44.18 23.03 -8.63
CA ALA A 10 -45.21 23.68 -7.83
C ALA A 10 -46.61 23.10 -8.15
N GLY A 11 -47.27 22.51 -7.14
CA GLY A 11 -48.61 21.94 -7.25
C GLY A 11 -48.68 20.45 -7.62
N LEU A 12 -47.54 19.80 -7.85
CA LEU A 12 -47.46 18.35 -8.07
C LEU A 12 -47.62 17.57 -6.77
N SER A 13 -48.20 16.37 -6.88
CA SER A 13 -48.16 15.37 -5.80
C SER A 13 -46.73 14.88 -5.55
N PRO A 14 -46.44 14.29 -4.38
CA PRO A 14 -45.11 13.75 -4.09
C PRO A 14 -44.61 12.71 -5.11
N ALA A 15 -45.52 11.91 -5.68
CA ALA A 15 -45.18 10.90 -6.68
C ALA A 15 -44.76 11.53 -8.01
N GLU A 16 -45.53 12.49 -8.53
CA GLU A 16 -45.21 13.22 -9.76
C GLU A 16 -43.91 14.01 -9.62
N ARG A 17 -43.67 14.61 -8.44
CA ARG A 17 -42.40 15.28 -8.15
C ARG A 17 -41.21 14.31 -8.16
N LEU A 18 -41.40 13.08 -7.67
CA LEU A 18 -40.35 12.06 -7.69
C LEU A 18 -40.03 11.63 -9.12
N GLU A 19 -41.04 11.44 -9.97
CA GLU A 19 -40.85 11.10 -11.39
C GLU A 19 -40.04 12.16 -12.14
N VAL A 20 -40.36 13.45 -11.93
CA VAL A 20 -39.59 14.56 -12.52
C VAL A 20 -38.13 14.55 -12.04
N LEU A 21 -37.90 14.31 -10.75
CA LEU A 21 -36.53 14.22 -10.20
C LEU A 21 -35.77 13.00 -10.73
N PHE A 22 -36.44 11.88 -11.00
CA PHE A 22 -35.82 10.71 -11.60
C PHE A 22 -35.43 10.95 -13.06
N GLU A 23 -36.24 11.66 -13.82
CA GLU A 23 -35.89 12.04 -15.19
C GLU A 23 -34.67 12.97 -15.22
N GLU A 24 -34.64 14.00 -14.37
CA GLU A 24 -33.48 14.89 -14.24
C GLU A 24 -32.22 14.13 -13.79
N LEU A 25 -32.36 13.21 -12.83
CA LEU A 25 -31.26 12.37 -12.38
C LEU A 25 -30.76 11.44 -13.50
N ALA A 26 -31.65 10.89 -14.32
CA ALA A 26 -31.30 10.03 -15.44
C ALA A 26 -30.52 10.81 -16.52
N GLU A 27 -30.95 12.04 -16.84
CA GLU A 27 -30.23 12.91 -17.76
C GLU A 27 -28.82 13.24 -17.25
N LEU A 28 -28.70 13.67 -16.00
CA LEU A 28 -27.40 13.97 -15.37
C LEU A 28 -26.51 12.74 -15.28
N ALA A 29 -27.08 11.56 -15.00
CA ALA A 29 -26.33 10.31 -14.99
C ALA A 29 -25.80 9.96 -16.39
N GLY A 30 -26.61 10.14 -17.44
CA GLY A 30 -26.19 9.96 -18.83
C GLY A 30 -25.04 10.89 -19.21
N GLN A 31 -25.14 12.18 -18.84
CA GLN A 31 -24.08 13.16 -19.06
C GLN A 31 -22.79 12.78 -18.30
N ARG A 32 -22.91 12.34 -17.04
CA ARG A 32 -21.76 11.90 -16.24
C ARG A 32 -21.06 10.70 -16.87
N ASN A 33 -21.81 9.71 -17.31
CA ASN A 33 -21.28 8.53 -18.01
C ASN A 33 -20.54 8.94 -19.30
N ALA A 34 -21.14 9.86 -20.08
CA ALA A 34 -20.55 10.44 -21.27
C ALA A 34 -19.38 11.40 -20.99
N ILE A 35 -19.14 11.81 -19.76
CA ILE A 35 -17.90 12.48 -19.36
C ILE A 35 -16.85 11.44 -18.94
N ASP A 36 -17.25 10.45 -18.13
CA ASP A 36 -16.37 9.41 -17.60
C ASP A 36 -15.72 8.56 -18.70
N GLY A 37 -16.41 8.29 -19.80
CA GLY A 37 -15.76 7.64 -20.92
C GLY A 37 -14.69 8.51 -21.62
N ARG A 38 -14.68 9.86 -21.45
CA ARG A 38 -13.86 10.81 -22.24
C ARG A 38 -12.49 10.94 -21.61
N ILE A 39 -12.45 11.32 -20.33
CA ILE A 39 -12.23 10.29 -19.33
C ILE A 39 -11.24 9.18 -19.71
N VAL A 40 -11.80 7.98 -19.76
CA VAL A 40 -11.17 6.74 -20.19
C VAL A 40 -10.42 6.86 -21.53
N GLU A 41 -10.96 7.52 -22.54
CA GLU A 41 -10.29 7.68 -23.85
C GLU A 41 -8.96 8.45 -23.74
N ILE A 42 -8.98 9.59 -23.05
CA ILE A 42 -7.78 10.41 -22.82
C ILE A 42 -6.75 9.60 -22.03
N VAL A 43 -7.20 8.87 -20.99
CA VAL A 43 -6.29 8.03 -20.19
C VAL A 43 -5.72 6.87 -21.02
N SER A 44 -6.51 6.29 -21.92
CA SER A 44 -6.07 5.21 -22.81
C SER A 44 -4.97 5.70 -23.77
N GLU A 45 -5.10 6.91 -24.32
CA GLU A 45 -4.07 7.54 -25.15
C GLU A 45 -2.79 7.83 -24.34
N ILE A 46 -2.93 8.41 -23.14
CA ILE A 46 -1.80 8.69 -22.24
C ILE A 46 -1.03 7.41 -21.88
N ASP A 47 -1.72 6.31 -21.61
CA ASP A 47 -1.10 5.04 -21.24
C ASP A 47 -0.43 4.36 -22.45
N ARG A 48 -1.14 4.27 -23.59
CA ARG A 48 -0.64 3.67 -24.83
C ARG A 48 0.66 4.33 -25.29
N ASP A 49 0.68 5.66 -25.31
CA ASP A 49 1.82 6.44 -25.80
C ASP A 49 2.85 6.74 -24.69
N ARG A 50 2.66 6.18 -23.48
CA ARG A 50 3.51 6.35 -22.29
C ARG A 50 3.79 7.82 -21.92
N LEU A 51 2.85 8.72 -22.21
CA LEU A 51 3.00 10.16 -22.00
C LEU A 51 3.10 10.54 -20.52
N TRP A 52 2.58 9.68 -19.63
CA TRP A 52 2.59 9.93 -18.19
C TRP A 52 4.00 9.98 -17.59
N GLY A 53 5.00 9.37 -18.23
CA GLY A 53 6.39 9.38 -17.76
C GLY A 53 6.99 10.78 -17.61
N ALA A 54 6.54 11.74 -18.42
CA ALA A 54 6.99 13.13 -18.34
C ALA A 54 6.44 13.90 -17.13
N THR A 55 5.47 13.33 -16.40
CA THR A 55 4.74 14.02 -15.32
C THR A 55 5.30 13.78 -13.93
N GLY A 56 6.21 12.81 -13.77
CA GLY A 56 6.70 12.37 -12.46
C GLY A 56 5.70 11.55 -11.63
N ALA A 57 4.52 11.24 -12.17
CA ALA A 57 3.59 10.31 -11.53
C ALA A 57 4.19 8.90 -11.45
N ARG A 58 3.96 8.20 -10.33
CA ARG A 58 4.47 6.83 -10.12
C ARG A 58 3.72 5.74 -10.89
N SER A 59 2.53 6.05 -11.41
CA SER A 59 1.68 5.14 -12.20
C SER A 59 0.53 5.89 -12.87
N VAL A 60 -0.11 5.29 -13.87
CA VAL A 60 -1.30 5.87 -14.53
C VAL A 60 -2.46 6.11 -13.55
N PRO A 61 -2.86 5.18 -12.66
CA PRO A 61 -3.86 5.48 -11.64
C PRO A 61 -3.48 6.65 -10.73
N ALA A 62 -2.18 6.81 -10.40
CA ALA A 62 -1.73 7.94 -9.58
C ALA A 62 -1.85 9.28 -10.34
N LEU A 63 -1.52 9.29 -11.64
CA LEU A 63 -1.74 10.44 -12.51
C LEU A 63 -3.23 10.80 -12.58
N VAL A 64 -4.10 9.81 -12.81
CA VAL A 64 -5.55 10.02 -12.90
C VAL A 64 -6.09 10.61 -11.59
N ALA A 65 -5.78 10.00 -10.45
CA ALA A 65 -6.21 10.50 -9.14
C ALA A 65 -5.78 11.96 -8.93
N TRP A 66 -4.53 12.30 -9.28
CA TRP A 66 -4.02 13.67 -9.18
C TRP A 66 -4.76 14.64 -10.10
N LYS A 67 -4.97 14.28 -11.37
CA LYS A 67 -5.53 15.20 -12.37
C LYS A 67 -7.04 15.36 -12.28
N THR A 68 -7.77 14.35 -11.80
CA THR A 68 -9.23 14.41 -11.71
C THR A 68 -9.74 14.66 -10.29
N GLY A 69 -8.87 14.57 -9.28
CA GLY A 69 -9.26 14.72 -7.87
C GLY A 69 -10.14 13.57 -7.34
N CYS A 70 -10.26 12.47 -8.09
CA CYS A 70 -11.05 11.32 -7.67
C CYS A 70 -10.31 10.42 -6.67
N SER A 71 -11.04 9.51 -6.03
CA SER A 71 -10.44 8.55 -5.09
C SER A 71 -9.45 7.60 -5.80
N PRO A 72 -8.47 7.03 -5.08
CA PRO A 72 -7.57 6.03 -5.65
C PRO A 72 -8.30 4.81 -6.26
N ALA A 73 -9.44 4.41 -5.69
CA ALA A 73 -10.26 3.33 -6.21
C ALA A 73 -10.89 3.69 -7.56
N THR A 74 -11.51 4.88 -7.66
CA THR A 74 -12.07 5.39 -8.91
C THR A 74 -10.99 5.53 -9.99
N ALA A 75 -9.81 6.05 -9.62
CA ALA A 75 -8.68 6.19 -10.54
C ALA A 75 -8.18 4.84 -11.07
N HIS A 76 -8.14 3.81 -10.23
CA HIS A 76 -7.83 2.45 -10.68
C HIS A 76 -8.90 1.92 -11.64
N THR A 77 -10.19 2.16 -11.37
CA THR A 77 -11.27 1.77 -12.28
C THR A 77 -11.10 2.42 -13.65
N ILE A 78 -10.89 3.75 -13.69
CA ILE A 78 -10.66 4.48 -14.95
C ILE A 78 -9.46 3.90 -15.71
N ALA A 79 -8.32 3.72 -15.03
CA ALA A 79 -7.12 3.17 -15.66
C ALA A 79 -7.33 1.73 -16.16
N THR A 80 -8.09 0.90 -15.43
CA THR A 80 -8.40 -0.48 -15.83
C THR A 80 -9.25 -0.51 -17.10
N VAL A 81 -10.28 0.33 -17.19
CA VAL A 81 -11.10 0.44 -18.41
C VAL A 81 -10.27 0.99 -19.57
N ALA A 82 -9.41 1.99 -19.31
CA ALA A 82 -8.55 2.59 -20.32
C ALA A 82 -7.55 1.58 -20.92
N ALA A 83 -6.92 0.76 -20.08
CA ALA A 83 -5.97 -0.27 -20.50
C ALA A 83 -6.63 -1.38 -21.32
N ARG A 84 -7.89 -1.73 -21.03
CA ARG A 84 -8.65 -2.78 -21.75
C ARG A 84 -9.66 -2.24 -22.76
N ARG A 85 -9.54 -0.96 -23.16
CA ARG A 85 -10.48 -0.31 -24.09
C ARG A 85 -10.61 -1.05 -25.42
N GLU A 86 -9.52 -1.61 -25.92
CA GLU A 86 -9.50 -2.35 -27.19
C GLU A 86 -10.17 -3.72 -27.10
N GLU A 87 -10.23 -4.32 -25.91
CA GLU A 87 -10.94 -5.58 -25.66
C GLU A 87 -12.45 -5.39 -25.47
N PHE A 88 -12.88 -4.20 -25.01
CA PHE A 88 -14.28 -3.86 -24.75
C PHE A 88 -14.78 -2.60 -25.46
N PRO A 89 -14.62 -2.49 -26.79
CA PRO A 89 -14.95 -1.26 -27.53
C PRO A 89 -16.43 -0.89 -27.44
N ARG A 90 -17.35 -1.86 -27.40
CA ARG A 90 -18.79 -1.59 -27.33
C ARG A 90 -19.23 -1.16 -25.93
N CYS A 91 -18.69 -1.77 -24.87
CA CYS A 91 -18.97 -1.29 -23.51
C CYS A 91 -18.45 0.14 -23.30
N VAL A 92 -17.24 0.45 -23.79
CA VAL A 92 -16.70 1.82 -23.72
C VAL A 92 -17.56 2.78 -24.54
N GLN A 93 -17.99 2.39 -25.74
CA GLN A 93 -18.92 3.19 -26.55
C GLN A 93 -20.24 3.46 -25.81
N GLY A 94 -20.81 2.45 -25.14
CA GLY A 94 -22.00 2.64 -24.31
C GLY A 94 -21.81 3.65 -23.16
N MET A 95 -20.59 3.79 -22.64
CA MET A 95 -20.27 4.90 -21.73
C MET A 95 -20.23 6.25 -22.46
N ARG A 96 -19.64 6.32 -23.66
CA ARG A 96 -19.62 7.55 -24.48
C ARG A 96 -21.02 8.06 -24.78
N GLU A 97 -21.94 7.15 -25.05
CA GLU A 97 -23.34 7.43 -25.37
C GLU A 97 -24.19 7.66 -24.11
N GLY A 98 -23.60 7.47 -22.91
CA GLY A 98 -24.21 7.78 -21.62
C GLY A 98 -25.04 6.64 -21.02
N TRP A 99 -25.22 5.52 -21.72
CA TRP A 99 -26.10 4.45 -21.28
C TRP A 99 -25.46 3.46 -20.30
N LEU A 100 -24.12 3.40 -20.24
CA LEU A 100 -23.37 2.59 -19.27
C LEU A 100 -22.54 3.47 -18.34
N SER A 101 -22.53 3.14 -17.05
CA SER A 101 -21.70 3.84 -16.07
C SER A 101 -20.28 3.28 -15.99
N LEU A 102 -19.34 4.11 -15.52
CA LEU A 102 -17.96 3.71 -15.23
C LEU A 102 -17.90 2.50 -14.29
N ASP A 103 -18.80 2.39 -13.32
CA ASP A 103 -18.80 1.28 -12.37
C ASP A 103 -19.23 -0.05 -13.03
N GLN A 104 -20.18 -0.01 -13.96
CA GLN A 104 -20.59 -1.19 -14.71
C GLN A 104 -19.46 -1.68 -15.62
N VAL A 105 -18.91 -0.78 -16.44
CA VAL A 105 -17.82 -1.13 -17.37
C VAL A 105 -16.53 -1.46 -16.62
N GLY A 106 -16.26 -0.79 -15.51
CA GLY A 106 -15.13 -1.09 -14.64
C GLY A 106 -15.14 -2.51 -14.09
N VAL A 107 -16.33 -3.01 -13.73
CA VAL A 107 -16.49 -4.41 -13.29
C VAL A 107 -16.24 -5.40 -14.43
N ILE A 108 -16.72 -5.10 -15.64
CA ILE A 108 -16.49 -5.89 -16.85
C ILE A 108 -15.01 -5.91 -17.19
N ALA A 109 -14.39 -4.73 -17.37
CA ALA A 109 -12.97 -4.59 -17.67
C ALA A 109 -12.08 -5.22 -16.60
N ALA A 110 -12.47 -5.27 -15.32
CA ALA A 110 -11.65 -5.90 -14.30
C ALA A 110 -11.65 -7.45 -14.34
N ARG A 111 -12.66 -8.08 -14.96
CA ARG A 111 -12.91 -9.53 -14.74
C ARG A 111 -13.30 -10.33 -15.98
N ALA A 112 -13.95 -9.71 -16.95
CA ALA A 112 -14.46 -10.39 -18.13
C ALA A 112 -13.32 -10.90 -19.01
N GLY A 113 -13.52 -12.05 -19.64
CA GLY A 113 -12.59 -12.61 -20.62
C GLY A 113 -12.49 -11.76 -21.90
N ALA A 114 -11.44 -11.99 -22.70
CA ALA A 114 -11.36 -11.38 -24.03
C ALA A 114 -12.49 -11.90 -24.94
N GLY A 115 -13.07 -11.02 -25.76
CA GLY A 115 -14.13 -11.38 -26.71
C GLY A 115 -15.56 -11.44 -26.14
N SER A 116 -15.76 -11.20 -24.84
CA SER A 116 -17.08 -11.20 -24.20
C SER A 116 -17.79 -9.83 -24.22
N ASP A 117 -17.26 -8.86 -24.95
CA ASP A 117 -17.75 -7.46 -24.95
C ASP A 117 -19.24 -7.33 -25.32
N GLU A 118 -19.68 -7.99 -26.39
CA GLU A 118 -21.10 -7.94 -26.80
C GLU A 118 -22.03 -8.58 -25.76
N HIS A 119 -21.62 -9.71 -25.18
CA HIS A 119 -22.39 -10.39 -24.14
C HIS A 119 -22.59 -9.48 -22.92
N TYR A 120 -21.50 -8.86 -22.44
CA TYR A 120 -21.55 -8.01 -21.27
C TYR A 120 -22.19 -6.65 -21.52
N LEU A 121 -22.11 -6.11 -22.73
CA LEU A 121 -22.89 -4.93 -23.12
C LEU A 121 -24.38 -5.18 -22.92
N GLN A 122 -24.90 -6.29 -23.46
CA GLN A 122 -26.32 -6.62 -23.37
C GLN A 122 -26.76 -6.78 -21.91
N LEU A 123 -25.96 -7.48 -21.09
CA LEU A 123 -26.24 -7.64 -19.67
C LEU A 123 -26.16 -6.31 -18.91
N ALA A 124 -25.16 -5.48 -19.16
CA ALA A 124 -24.94 -4.23 -18.44
C ALA A 124 -26.06 -3.21 -18.65
N ARG A 125 -26.76 -3.24 -19.79
CA ARG A 125 -27.91 -2.35 -20.05
C ARG A 125 -29.10 -2.59 -19.13
N VAL A 126 -29.21 -3.78 -18.53
CA VAL A 126 -30.37 -4.18 -17.71
C VAL A 126 -29.99 -4.62 -16.30
N ALA A 127 -28.69 -4.74 -16.01
CA ALA A 127 -28.19 -5.24 -14.74
C ALA A 127 -27.56 -4.14 -13.88
N THR A 128 -27.80 -4.24 -12.58
CA THR A 128 -27.06 -3.47 -11.58
C THR A 128 -25.59 -3.91 -11.51
N VAL A 129 -24.73 -3.04 -10.98
CA VAL A 129 -23.29 -3.35 -10.76
C VAL A 129 -23.12 -4.62 -9.90
N THR A 130 -23.97 -4.83 -8.90
CA THR A 130 -23.92 -6.01 -8.04
C THR A 130 -24.27 -7.28 -8.82
N GLN A 131 -25.28 -7.24 -9.68
CA GLN A 131 -25.64 -8.38 -10.54
C GLN A 131 -24.53 -8.69 -11.55
N LEU A 132 -23.92 -7.67 -12.16
CA LEU A 132 -22.75 -7.85 -13.03
C LEU A 132 -21.59 -8.54 -12.29
N ARG A 133 -21.26 -8.10 -11.07
CA ARG A 133 -20.22 -8.72 -10.25
C ARG A 133 -20.50 -10.19 -9.96
N THR A 134 -21.77 -10.53 -9.73
CA THR A 134 -22.20 -11.91 -9.48
C THR A 134 -22.09 -12.74 -10.75
N ALA A 135 -22.56 -12.24 -11.90
CA ALA A 135 -22.46 -12.94 -13.18
C ALA A 135 -21.00 -13.25 -13.55
N LEU A 136 -20.11 -12.26 -13.45
CA LEU A 136 -18.67 -12.41 -13.71
C LEU A 136 -17.96 -13.35 -12.73
N LYS A 137 -18.52 -13.61 -11.54
CA LYS A 137 -17.95 -14.57 -10.60
C LYS A 137 -18.22 -16.01 -11.03
N LEU A 138 -19.28 -16.24 -11.82
CA LEU A 138 -19.68 -17.56 -12.30
C LEU A 138 -18.94 -17.96 -13.59
N GLU A 139 -18.29 -17.01 -14.28
CA GLU A 139 -17.45 -17.36 -15.43
C GLU A 139 -16.26 -18.23 -15.00
N PRO A 140 -16.01 -19.35 -15.70
CA PRO A 140 -14.79 -20.11 -15.55
C PRO A 140 -13.61 -19.19 -15.84
N ARG A 141 -12.79 -18.92 -14.82
CA ARG A 141 -11.60 -18.11 -15.01
C ARG A 141 -10.66 -18.86 -15.95
N PRO A 142 -10.16 -18.22 -17.04
CA PRO A 142 -8.98 -18.75 -17.69
C PRO A 142 -7.88 -18.87 -16.63
N GLU A 143 -7.11 -19.96 -16.71
CA GLU A 143 -5.97 -20.15 -15.81
C GLU A 143 -5.16 -18.85 -15.80
N PRO A 144 -4.86 -18.29 -14.62
CA PRO A 144 -4.07 -17.07 -14.57
C PRO A 144 -2.79 -17.35 -15.34
N GLU A 145 -2.42 -16.44 -16.26
CA GLU A 145 -1.10 -16.49 -16.90
C GLU A 145 -0.07 -16.76 -15.81
N PRO A 146 0.92 -17.65 -16.06
CA PRO A 146 1.91 -18.01 -15.06
C PRO A 146 2.55 -16.71 -14.55
N ARG A 147 2.09 -16.28 -13.38
CA ARG A 147 2.63 -15.10 -12.72
C ARG A 147 4.10 -15.40 -12.54
N ARG A 148 4.97 -14.56 -13.12
CA ARG A 148 6.38 -14.57 -12.75
C ARG A 148 6.44 -14.61 -11.23
N GLU A 149 7.20 -15.58 -10.70
CA GLU A 149 7.40 -15.66 -9.26
C GLU A 149 7.81 -14.26 -8.77
N PRO A 150 7.14 -13.76 -7.73
CA PRO A 150 7.40 -12.40 -7.29
C PRO A 150 8.88 -12.29 -6.89
N GLU A 151 9.60 -11.38 -7.55
CA GLU A 151 10.99 -11.11 -7.23
C GLU A 151 11.10 -10.68 -5.76
N ARG A 152 12.14 -11.16 -5.08
CA ARG A 152 12.40 -10.78 -3.68
C ARG A 152 12.51 -9.26 -3.60
N ALA A 153 11.67 -8.65 -2.77
CA ALA A 153 11.65 -7.21 -2.61
C ALA A 153 11.60 -6.85 -1.13
N PHE A 154 12.42 -5.87 -0.73
CA PHE A 154 12.40 -5.27 0.60
C PHE A 154 12.24 -3.77 0.45
N THR A 155 11.09 -3.23 0.86
CA THR A 155 10.78 -1.81 0.74
C THR A 155 10.61 -1.19 2.13
N ARG A 156 11.23 -0.03 2.36
CA ARG A 156 11.09 0.76 3.58
C ARG A 156 10.40 2.08 3.26
N THR A 157 9.44 2.47 4.10
CA THR A 157 8.83 3.80 4.11
C THR A 157 9.04 4.41 5.49
N SER A 158 9.62 5.61 5.56
CA SER A 158 9.93 6.28 6.83
C SER A 158 9.13 7.57 7.00
N THR A 159 8.75 7.85 8.24
CA THR A 159 8.13 9.10 8.70
C THR A 159 8.89 9.59 9.94
N GLU A 160 8.52 10.77 10.47
CA GLU A 160 9.09 11.30 11.72
C GLU A 160 8.82 10.40 12.93
N GLN A 161 7.80 9.54 12.88
CA GLN A 161 7.38 8.68 13.98
C GLN A 161 7.95 7.25 13.89
N GLY A 162 8.53 6.86 12.75
CA GLY A 162 9.03 5.50 12.60
C GLY A 162 9.21 5.05 11.15
N SER A 163 9.38 3.75 10.97
CA SER A 163 9.54 3.14 9.65
C SER A 163 8.66 1.90 9.48
N CYS A 164 8.00 1.78 8.33
CA CYS A 164 7.26 0.60 7.91
C CYS A 164 8.06 -0.17 6.87
N TYR A 165 8.10 -1.50 7.00
CA TYR A 165 8.81 -2.39 6.09
C TYR A 165 7.81 -3.31 5.38
N ARG A 166 8.04 -3.56 4.08
CA ARG A 166 7.32 -4.55 3.29
C ARG A 166 8.31 -5.51 2.66
N ILE A 167 8.11 -6.81 2.89
CA ILE A 167 8.92 -7.88 2.32
C ILE A 167 8.04 -8.69 1.35
N THR A 168 8.58 -9.00 0.18
CA THR A 168 7.97 -9.90 -0.80
C THR A 168 8.90 -11.09 -0.98
N LEU A 169 8.36 -12.30 -0.81
CA LEU A 169 9.09 -13.57 -0.86
C LEU A 169 8.34 -14.56 -1.75
N ALA A 170 9.09 -15.48 -2.36
CA ALA A 170 8.52 -16.67 -2.99
C ALA A 170 7.89 -17.59 -1.92
N HIS A 171 7.05 -18.54 -2.33
CA HIS A 171 6.24 -19.31 -1.39
C HIS A 171 7.06 -20.17 -0.44
N ASP A 172 8.13 -20.81 -0.92
CA ASP A 172 9.01 -21.64 -0.10
C ASP A 172 9.79 -20.82 0.92
N GLU A 173 10.18 -19.60 0.57
CA GLU A 173 10.88 -18.67 1.47
C GLU A 173 9.95 -18.02 2.48
N ALA A 174 8.73 -17.66 2.06
CA ALA A 174 7.69 -17.20 2.97
C ALA A 174 7.39 -18.27 4.03
N ALA A 175 7.29 -19.55 3.63
CA ALA A 175 7.09 -20.65 4.56
C ALA A 175 8.25 -20.79 5.57
N LYS A 176 9.51 -20.63 5.13
CA LYS A 176 10.68 -20.62 6.03
C LYS A 176 10.63 -19.44 7.01
N PHE A 177 10.28 -18.25 6.51
CA PHE A 177 10.17 -17.04 7.33
C PHE A 177 9.04 -17.15 8.37
N ASP A 178 7.87 -17.64 7.97
CA ASP A 178 6.72 -17.86 8.84
C ASP A 178 7.04 -18.90 9.92
N ALA A 179 7.74 -19.98 9.57
CA ALA A 179 8.18 -21.00 10.53
C ALA A 179 9.15 -20.42 11.57
N ALA A 180 10.10 -19.57 11.16
CA ALA A 180 11.01 -18.89 12.07
C ALA A 180 10.25 -17.96 13.03
N LEU A 181 9.33 -17.13 12.51
CA LEU A 181 8.49 -16.25 13.34
C LEU A 181 7.63 -17.03 14.32
N ALA A 182 7.01 -18.12 13.89
CA ALA A 182 6.20 -18.97 14.75
C ALA A 182 7.05 -19.56 15.88
N SER A 183 8.23 -20.09 15.57
CA SER A 183 9.14 -20.65 16.57
C SER A 183 9.54 -19.63 17.65
N HIS A 184 9.93 -18.42 17.26
CA HIS A 184 10.27 -17.38 18.24
C HIS A 184 9.06 -16.88 19.02
N ARG A 185 7.88 -16.83 18.40
CA ARG A 185 6.64 -16.47 19.10
C ARG A 185 6.26 -17.50 20.15
N ASP A 186 6.39 -18.78 19.86
CA ASP A 186 6.04 -19.86 20.78
C ASP A 186 6.94 -19.84 22.02
N VAL A 187 8.23 -19.54 21.85
CA VAL A 187 9.17 -19.31 22.96
C VAL A 187 8.74 -18.11 23.81
N LEU A 188 8.45 -16.96 23.20
CA LEU A 188 8.00 -15.78 23.94
C LEU A 188 6.69 -16.04 24.70
N ILE A 189 5.75 -16.79 24.11
CA ILE A 189 4.50 -17.18 24.78
C ILE A 189 4.79 -18.11 25.96
N ALA A 190 5.73 -19.04 25.83
CA ALA A 190 6.11 -19.94 26.92
C ALA A 190 6.78 -19.18 28.08
N GLU A 191 7.71 -18.27 27.79
CA GLU A 191 8.33 -17.36 28.76
C GLU A 191 7.27 -16.51 29.46
N TRP A 192 6.38 -15.86 28.70
CA TRP A 192 5.29 -15.06 29.25
C TRP A 192 4.38 -15.88 30.17
N LYS A 193 3.98 -17.10 29.78
CA LYS A 193 3.17 -17.98 30.62
C LYS A 193 3.90 -18.36 31.90
N HIS A 194 5.19 -18.71 31.81
CA HIS A 194 6.00 -19.07 32.97
C HIS A 194 6.04 -17.94 34.00
N ASP A 195 6.28 -16.71 33.55
CA ASP A 195 6.37 -15.54 34.41
C ASP A 195 5.02 -15.16 35.05
N HIS A 196 3.90 -15.51 34.40
CA HIS A 196 2.54 -15.14 34.84
C HIS A 196 1.78 -16.27 35.54
N ASP A 197 2.24 -17.53 35.47
CA ASP A 197 1.65 -18.65 36.21
C ASP A 197 2.03 -18.63 37.71
N THR A 198 3.09 -17.92 38.09
CA THR A 198 3.56 -17.79 39.49
C THR A 198 2.89 -16.66 40.28
N ASP A 199 2.28 -15.68 39.62
CA ASP A 199 1.64 -14.52 40.27
C ASP A 199 0.12 -14.69 40.30
N ALA A 200 -0.41 -15.24 41.41
CA ALA A 200 -1.84 -15.35 41.69
C ALA A 200 -2.57 -14.00 41.89
N ARG A 201 -2.01 -12.89 41.42
CA ARG A 201 -2.63 -11.57 41.35
C ARG A 201 -2.41 -11.02 39.95
N ALA A 202 -3.42 -11.16 39.10
CA ALA A 202 -3.48 -10.44 37.83
C ALA A 202 -3.36 -8.94 38.11
N SER A 203 -2.14 -8.41 37.99
CA SER A 203 -1.87 -6.99 38.03
C SER A 203 -2.43 -6.36 36.75
N ASN A 204 -3.16 -5.25 36.87
CA ASN A 204 -3.62 -4.47 35.71
C ASN A 204 -2.46 -3.91 34.85
N ASN A 205 -1.21 -4.14 35.24
CA ASN A 205 0.01 -3.75 34.52
C ASN A 205 0.75 -4.94 33.87
N ALA A 206 0.12 -6.12 33.74
CA ALA A 206 0.75 -7.25 33.06
C ALA A 206 1.08 -6.91 31.58
N PRO A 207 2.31 -7.14 31.10
CA PRO A 207 2.67 -6.90 29.71
C PRO A 207 1.77 -7.72 28.77
N PRO A 208 1.37 -7.15 27.61
CA PRO A 208 0.46 -7.82 26.69
C PRO A 208 1.08 -9.10 26.12
N LEU A 209 0.23 -10.03 25.70
CA LEU A 209 0.66 -11.26 25.04
C LEU A 209 1.59 -10.94 23.85
N PRO A 210 2.74 -11.64 23.71
CA PRO A 210 3.65 -11.42 22.59
C PRO A 210 2.97 -11.58 21.22
N ASN A 211 3.16 -10.58 20.36
CA ASN A 211 2.61 -10.56 19.01
C ASN A 211 3.69 -10.91 17.96
N THR A 212 3.31 -10.99 16.69
CA THR A 212 4.24 -11.33 15.60
C THR A 212 5.36 -10.29 15.45
N ALA A 213 5.13 -9.03 15.80
CA ALA A 213 6.17 -8.00 15.77
C ALA A 213 7.23 -8.25 16.87
N ALA A 214 6.82 -8.64 18.07
CA ALA A 214 7.73 -9.06 19.14
C ALA A 214 8.54 -10.29 18.73
N ALA A 215 7.90 -11.28 18.10
CA ALA A 215 8.58 -12.46 17.56
C ALA A 215 9.62 -12.11 16.47
N PHE A 216 9.30 -11.13 15.61
CA PHE A 216 10.24 -10.64 14.61
C PHE A 216 11.44 -9.92 15.25
N MET A 217 11.22 -9.08 16.26
CA MET A 217 12.32 -8.43 16.97
C MET A 217 13.21 -9.45 17.71
N ARG A 218 12.60 -10.48 18.32
CA ARG A 218 13.34 -11.59 18.94
C ARG A 218 14.18 -12.38 17.94
N LEU A 219 13.67 -12.57 16.71
CA LEU A 219 14.44 -13.18 15.62
C LEU A 219 15.64 -12.32 15.22
N VAL A 220 15.49 -10.99 15.17
CA VAL A 220 16.59 -10.05 14.88
C VAL A 220 17.64 -10.10 15.99
N GLU A 221 17.22 -10.04 17.25
CA GLU A 221 18.09 -10.14 18.43
C GLU A 221 18.89 -11.44 18.44
N ALA A 222 18.23 -12.59 18.22
CA ALA A 222 18.91 -13.88 18.15
C ALA A 222 19.94 -13.94 17.00
N GLY A 223 19.65 -13.27 15.88
CA GLY A 223 20.59 -13.10 14.78
C GLY A 223 21.82 -12.28 15.17
N TRP A 224 21.63 -11.21 15.95
CA TRP A 224 22.72 -10.41 16.50
C TRP A 224 23.56 -11.17 17.52
N ASP A 225 22.96 -11.92 18.44
CA ASP A 225 23.68 -12.75 19.40
C ASP A 225 24.56 -13.79 18.69
N ALA A 226 24.02 -14.43 17.65
CA ALA A 226 24.75 -15.40 16.84
C ALA A 226 25.88 -14.74 16.00
N GLU A 227 25.72 -13.48 15.60
CA GLU A 227 26.78 -12.72 14.93
C GLU A 227 27.84 -12.24 15.92
N ALA A 228 27.46 -11.72 17.09
CA ALA A 228 28.37 -11.27 18.14
C ALA A 228 29.25 -12.42 18.64
N ALA A 229 28.68 -13.63 18.80
CA ALA A 229 29.44 -14.83 19.13
C ALA A 229 30.49 -15.19 18.06
N ARG A 230 30.21 -14.91 16.79
CA ARG A 230 31.12 -15.19 15.66
C ARG A 230 32.11 -14.04 15.41
N ARG A 231 31.70 -12.79 15.67
CA ARG A 231 32.43 -11.54 15.42
C ARG A 231 32.10 -10.52 16.52
N PRO A 232 32.89 -10.48 17.61
CA PRO A 232 32.61 -9.63 18.76
C PRO A 232 32.54 -8.12 18.47
N HIS A 233 33.19 -7.66 17.40
CA HIS A 233 33.25 -6.25 16.98
C HIS A 233 32.42 -5.97 15.71
N GLY A 234 31.17 -6.43 15.69
CA GLY A 234 30.23 -6.22 14.56
C GLY A 234 29.54 -4.86 14.57
N GLN A 235 28.85 -4.52 13.47
CA GLN A 235 28.13 -3.23 13.32
C GLN A 235 27.03 -3.01 14.39
N HIS A 236 26.49 -4.08 14.97
CA HIS A 236 25.47 -3.98 16.04
C HIS A 236 26.08 -3.65 17.42
N THR A 237 27.34 -4.02 17.67
CA THR A 237 28.00 -3.84 18.98
C THR A 237 28.98 -2.68 19.01
N THR A 238 29.17 -1.97 17.89
CA THR A 238 30.17 -0.90 17.76
C THR A 238 29.52 0.42 17.39
N VAL A 239 29.56 1.38 18.30
CA VAL A 239 29.16 2.77 18.05
C VAL A 239 30.42 3.59 17.78
N VAL A 240 30.53 4.16 16.59
CA VAL A 240 31.65 5.05 16.24
C VAL A 240 31.21 6.50 16.45
N MET A 241 31.92 7.23 17.32
CA MET A 241 31.72 8.65 17.57
C MET A 241 32.93 9.44 17.07
N HIS A 242 32.68 10.42 16.21
CA HIS A 242 33.66 11.39 15.75
C HIS A 242 33.68 12.55 16.72
N LEU A 243 34.84 12.79 17.36
CA LEU A 243 35.06 13.94 18.23
C LEU A 243 36.07 14.88 17.57
N ASP A 244 35.62 16.08 17.20
CA ASP A 244 36.49 17.17 16.82
C ASP A 244 36.79 18.02 18.05
N ILE A 245 38.04 17.93 18.52
CA ILE A 245 38.52 18.63 19.72
C ILE A 245 38.65 20.14 19.47
N GLU A 246 39.01 20.56 18.25
CA GLU A 246 39.19 21.98 17.90
C GLU A 246 37.84 22.68 17.78
N ALA A 247 36.89 22.05 17.10
CA ALA A 247 35.52 22.56 16.95
C ALA A 247 34.64 22.31 18.19
N ARG A 248 35.08 21.44 19.10
CA ARG A 248 34.30 20.94 20.27
C ARG A 248 32.96 20.32 19.87
N ILE A 249 32.95 19.55 18.79
CA ILE A 249 31.74 18.89 18.25
C ILE A 249 31.93 17.38 18.35
N ALA A 250 30.89 16.68 18.78
CA ALA A 250 30.81 15.22 18.74
C ALA A 250 29.64 14.78 17.86
N ALA A 251 29.86 13.80 16.98
CA ALA A 251 28.82 13.25 16.12
C ALA A 251 28.96 11.73 15.97
N LEU A 252 27.85 11.00 16.02
CA LEU A 252 27.85 9.57 15.69
C LEU A 252 28.06 9.36 14.18
N HIS A 253 28.77 8.29 13.82
CA HIS A 253 29.24 7.98 12.46
C HIS A 253 28.14 7.73 11.40
N LEU A 254 26.87 7.94 11.73
CA LEU A 254 25.73 7.87 10.80
C LEU A 254 24.82 9.12 10.87
N GLY A 255 25.24 10.18 11.56
CA GLY A 255 24.51 11.46 11.59
C GLY A 255 23.22 11.44 12.44
N PRO A 256 22.30 12.41 12.24
CA PRO A 256 21.13 12.66 13.10
C PRO A 256 19.95 11.69 12.86
N VAL A 257 20.22 10.49 12.33
CA VAL A 257 19.19 9.49 12.00
C VAL A 257 18.47 8.98 13.26
N LEU A 258 19.06 9.19 14.43
CA LEU A 258 18.50 8.86 15.73
C LEU A 258 18.36 10.15 16.55
N SER A 259 17.22 10.28 17.25
CA SER A 259 17.00 11.36 18.22
C SER A 259 17.99 11.27 19.39
N ASP A 260 18.16 12.38 20.12
CA ASP A 260 19.04 12.41 21.30
C ASP A 260 18.65 11.36 22.35
N ALA A 261 17.36 11.13 22.54
CA ALA A 261 16.84 10.13 23.48
C ALA A 261 17.18 8.69 23.05
N GLU A 262 17.05 8.37 21.76
CA GLU A 262 17.41 7.05 21.23
C GLU A 262 18.92 6.80 21.31
N ARG A 263 19.73 7.83 21.04
CA ARG A 263 21.19 7.74 21.17
C ARG A 263 21.62 7.45 22.60
N GLN A 264 21.06 8.18 23.56
CA GLN A 264 21.35 7.95 24.97
C GLN A 264 20.99 6.53 25.39
N TYR A 265 19.77 6.06 25.04
CA TYR A 265 19.32 4.71 25.36
C TYR A 265 20.23 3.62 24.79
N LEU A 266 20.64 3.73 23.52
CA LEU A 266 21.45 2.72 22.84
C LEU A 266 22.91 2.68 23.30
N SER A 267 23.44 3.76 23.90
CA SER A 267 24.85 3.84 24.34
C SER A 267 25.05 3.64 25.85
N CYS A 268 23.99 3.44 26.64
CA CYS A 268 24.06 3.42 28.12
C CYS A 268 25.04 2.39 28.71
N ASP A 269 25.26 1.26 28.05
CA ASP A 269 26.12 0.16 28.53
C ASP A 269 27.36 -0.07 27.64
N ALA A 270 27.79 0.92 26.87
CA ALA A 270 28.92 0.78 25.96
C ALA A 270 30.28 0.79 26.68
N THR A 271 31.17 -0.12 26.30
CA THR A 271 32.62 -0.03 26.61
C THR A 271 33.31 0.78 25.50
N CYS A 272 34.32 1.57 25.86
CA CYS A 272 34.88 2.58 24.96
C CYS A 272 36.27 2.18 24.44
N GLU A 273 36.42 2.16 23.11
CA GLU A 273 37.72 2.14 22.47
C GLU A 273 37.94 3.49 21.76
N VAL A 274 38.94 4.24 22.20
CA VAL A 274 39.23 5.59 21.72
C VAL A 274 40.33 5.53 20.68
N TRP A 275 40.03 5.97 19.46
CA TRP A 275 41.00 6.10 18.37
C TRP A 275 41.29 7.58 18.15
N LEU A 276 42.56 7.96 18.18
CA LEU A 276 43.03 9.32 17.96
C LEU A 276 43.56 9.41 16.54
N GLU A 277 43.02 10.32 15.74
CA GLU A 277 43.45 10.59 14.37
C GLU A 277 43.86 12.05 14.21
N ARG A 278 44.90 12.31 13.40
CA ARG A 278 45.30 13.64 12.95
C ARG A 278 45.51 13.60 11.44
N ASP A 279 44.86 14.51 10.71
CA ASP A 279 44.94 14.60 9.25
C ASP A 279 44.61 13.26 8.52
N GLY A 280 43.66 12.50 9.07
CA GLY A 280 43.26 11.18 8.55
C GLY A 280 44.26 10.06 8.83
N GLN A 281 45.28 10.28 9.67
CA GLN A 281 46.20 9.24 10.14
C GLN A 281 45.95 8.88 11.59
N LEU A 282 45.83 7.58 11.87
CA LEU A 282 45.72 7.04 13.23
C LEU A 282 47.03 7.25 13.99
N ILE A 283 46.97 8.02 15.09
CA ILE A 283 48.10 8.37 15.95
C ILE A 283 48.08 7.67 17.31
N GLY A 284 46.97 7.01 17.68
CA GLY A 284 46.89 6.20 18.89
C GLY A 284 45.55 5.51 19.10
N ALA A 285 45.55 4.43 19.90
CA ALA A 285 44.34 3.75 20.34
C ALA A 285 44.42 3.42 21.84
N GLY A 286 43.31 3.57 22.56
CA GLY A 286 43.19 3.24 23.98
C GLY A 286 41.85 2.55 24.29
N ARG A 287 41.80 1.77 25.38
CA ARG A 287 40.59 1.05 25.83
C ARG A 287 40.24 1.44 27.26
N SER A 288 38.95 1.62 27.54
CA SER A 288 38.38 1.91 28.87
C SER A 288 37.13 1.05 29.09
#